data_AF-A0A0L6VRK1-F1
#
_entry.id   AF-A0A0L6VRK1-F1
#
_cell.length_a   1.000
_cell.length_b   1.000
_cell.length_c   1.000
_cell.angle_alpha   90.00
_cell.angle_beta   90.00
_cell.angle_gamma   90.00
#
_symmetry.space_group_name_H-M   'P 1'
#
loop_
_entity.id
_entity.type
_entity.pdbx_description
1 polymer ?
#
loop_
_entity_poly.entity_id
_entity_poly.type
_entity_poly.pdbx_seq_one_letter_code
_entity_poly.pdbx_strand_id
1 'polypeptide(L)'
;MDPVTHMSDCSMSKLYQFTKSEVFITECKIALMNAIDQVFPNSTHILCTWNIEKNILTNVTHLIKYEYIVQNILSHWSNLITISTPVNFIQFFQYLQTFILETSLLIARKPGFPWGLSL
;
A
#
# COMPACT_ATOMS: atom_id res chain seq x y z
N MET A 1 8.85 -8.50 -50.58
CA MET A 1 9.80 -7.44 -50.19
C MET A 1 9.02 -6.47 -49.34
N ASP A 2 9.27 -6.52 -48.04
CA ASP A 2 8.33 -6.21 -46.97
C ASP A 2 8.25 -4.71 -46.63
N PRO A 3 7.09 -4.21 -46.17
CA PRO A 3 6.95 -2.89 -45.58
C PRO A 3 6.93 -3.00 -44.04
N VAL A 4 8.06 -3.32 -43.42
CA VAL A 4 8.18 -3.33 -41.95
C VAL A 4 9.51 -2.72 -41.54
N THR A 5 9.67 -1.41 -41.75
CA THR A 5 10.83 -0.69 -41.18
C THR A 5 10.56 0.80 -40.99
N HIS A 6 9.42 1.19 -40.40
CA HIS A 6 9.24 2.60 -40.03
C HIS A 6 8.28 2.87 -38.87
N MET A 7 8.29 2.03 -37.82
CA MET A 7 7.62 2.39 -36.57
C MET A 7 8.22 1.66 -35.35
N SER A 8 9.45 1.99 -34.96
CA SER A 8 10.00 1.49 -33.67
C SER A 8 10.99 2.41 -32.94
N ASP A 9 11.43 3.54 -33.52
CA ASP A 9 12.63 4.21 -32.97
C ASP A 9 12.36 5.51 -32.20
N CYS A 10 11.11 5.93 -32.01
CA CYS A 10 10.81 7.18 -31.29
C CYS A 10 10.54 7.00 -29.78
N SER A 11 10.33 5.77 -29.30
CA SER A 11 9.95 5.53 -27.89
C SER A 11 11.07 4.94 -27.04
N MET A 12 12.11 4.35 -27.64
CA MET A 12 13.17 3.66 -26.89
C MET A 12 14.36 4.55 -26.52
N SER A 13 14.63 5.57 -27.32
CA SER A 13 15.70 6.55 -27.06
C SER A 13 15.40 7.48 -25.89
N LYS A 14 14.12 7.80 -25.63
CA LYS A 14 13.73 8.65 -24.48
C LYS A 14 13.73 7.92 -23.13
N LEU A 15 13.56 6.59 -23.12
CA LEU A 15 13.63 5.79 -21.90
C LEU A 15 15.08 5.56 -21.43
N TYR A 16 16.03 5.50 -22.36
CA TYR A 16 17.44 5.29 -22.06
C TYR A 16 18.13 6.50 -21.39
N GLN A 17 17.44 7.65 -21.31
CA GLN A 17 17.97 8.89 -20.75
C GLN A 17 17.54 9.16 -19.30
N PHE A 18 16.76 8.27 -18.69
CA PHE A 18 16.59 8.27 -17.24
C PHE A 18 17.80 7.59 -16.63
N THR A 19 18.66 8.38 -15.97
CA THR A 19 19.65 7.92 -15.00
C THR A 19 19.12 6.69 -14.27
N LYS A 20 19.86 5.58 -14.31
CA LYS A 20 19.55 4.32 -13.62
C LYS A 20 18.95 4.61 -12.25
N SER A 21 17.62 4.56 -12.13
CA SER A 21 16.96 4.66 -10.83
C SER A 21 17.29 3.39 -10.09
N GLU A 22 18.20 3.49 -9.13
CA GLU A 22 18.55 2.34 -8.28
C GLU A 22 17.41 1.99 -7.33
N VAL A 23 16.46 2.92 -7.11
CA VAL A 23 15.36 2.77 -6.16
C VAL A 23 14.04 3.30 -6.74
N PHE A 24 12.98 2.48 -6.71
CA PHE A 24 11.60 2.90 -6.95
C PHE A 24 10.78 2.80 -5.65
N ILE A 25 10.16 3.91 -5.27
CA ILE A 25 9.17 3.92 -4.17
C ILE A 25 7.80 3.63 -4.78
N THR A 26 7.23 2.46 -4.49
CA THR A 26 5.97 2.02 -5.11
C THR A 26 4.99 1.47 -4.08
N GLU A 27 3.74 1.28 -4.51
CA GLU A 27 2.72 0.56 -3.73
C GLU A 27 2.93 -0.96 -3.74
N CYS A 28 4.01 -1.45 -4.37
CA CYS A 28 4.30 -2.87 -4.59
C CYS A 28 3.11 -3.67 -5.15
N LYS A 29 2.26 -3.02 -5.97
CA LYS A 29 1.19 -3.70 -6.71
C LYS A 29 1.81 -4.70 -7.67
N ILE A 30 1.30 -5.94 -7.69
CA ILE A 30 1.86 -7.04 -8.49
C ILE A 30 2.08 -6.64 -9.96
N ALA A 31 1.08 -6.03 -10.60
CA ALA A 31 1.20 -5.61 -12.00
C ALA A 31 2.28 -4.54 -12.23
N LEU A 32 2.47 -3.64 -11.26
CA LEU A 32 3.49 -2.59 -11.32
C LEU A 32 4.88 -3.18 -11.04
N MET A 33 5.00 -4.10 -10.08
CA MET A 33 6.25 -4.82 -9.84
C MET A 33 6.66 -5.62 -11.08
N ASN A 34 5.75 -6.38 -11.68
CA ASN A 34 6.02 -7.13 -12.90
C ASN A 34 6.45 -6.23 -14.06
N ALA A 35 5.83 -5.05 -14.22
CA ALA A 35 6.20 -4.10 -15.27
C ALA A 35 7.59 -3.49 -15.02
N ILE A 36 7.92 -3.14 -13.77
CA ILE A 36 9.24 -2.61 -13.42
C ILE A 36 10.31 -3.70 -13.51
N ASP A 37 10.03 -4.94 -13.12
CA ASP A 37 10.97 -6.06 -13.28
C ASP A 37 11.31 -6.30 -14.77
N GLN A 38 10.37 -6.06 -15.69
CA GLN A 38 10.61 -6.15 -17.13
C GLN A 38 11.46 -5.01 -17.68
N VAL A 39 11.27 -3.78 -17.19
CA VAL A 39 11.92 -2.57 -17.75
C VAL A 39 13.21 -2.20 -17.00
N PHE A 40 13.25 -2.43 -15.69
CA PHE A 40 14.34 -2.11 -14.75
C PHE A 40 14.63 -3.28 -13.78
N PRO A 41 15.07 -4.44 -14.28
CA PRO A 41 15.25 -5.67 -13.47
C PRO A 41 16.27 -5.55 -12.33
N ASN A 42 17.15 -4.55 -12.38
CA ASN A 42 18.20 -4.32 -11.38
C ASN A 42 17.83 -3.22 -10.37
N SER A 43 16.56 -2.79 -10.35
CA SER A 43 16.12 -1.71 -9.45
C SER A 43 15.67 -2.26 -8.10
N THR A 44 15.89 -1.48 -7.05
CA THR A 44 15.44 -1.81 -5.69
C THR A 44 14.05 -1.24 -5.48
N HIS A 45 13.13 -2.07 -5.01
CA HIS A 45 11.77 -1.64 -4.70
C HIS A 45 11.62 -1.35 -3.21
N ILE A 46 11.13 -0.16 -2.89
CA ILE A 46 10.79 0.23 -1.53
C ILE A 46 9.30 0.53 -1.46
N LEU A 47 8.67 0.11 -0.37
CA LEU A 47 7.26 0.41 -0.09
C LEU A 47 7.08 1.90 0.21
N CYS A 48 6.08 2.51 -0.42
CA CYS A 48 5.66 3.87 -0.07
C CYS A 48 4.82 3.85 1.21
N THR A 49 5.38 4.34 2.31
CA THR A 49 4.67 4.44 3.60
C THR A 49 3.42 5.31 3.50
N TRP A 50 3.47 6.41 2.74
CA TRP A 50 2.31 7.28 2.53
C TRP A 50 1.14 6.54 1.84
N ASN A 51 1.41 5.74 0.81
CA ASN A 51 0.35 4.98 0.15
C ASN A 51 -0.24 3.88 1.06
N ILE A 52 0.58 3.25 1.89
CA ILE A 52 0.09 2.30 2.89
C ILE A 52 -0.80 3.01 3.90
N GLU A 53 -0.42 4.19 4.39
CA GLU A 53 -1.26 5.00 5.27
C GLU A 53 -2.61 5.34 4.62
N LYS A 54 -2.61 5.73 3.34
CA LYS A 54 -3.85 5.96 2.58
C LYS A 54 -4.70 4.71 2.45
N ASN A 55 -4.09 3.55 2.24
CA ASN A 55 -4.79 2.28 2.20
C ASN A 55 -5.38 1.90 3.57
N ILE A 56 -4.64 2.13 4.66
CA ILE A 56 -5.15 1.96 6.03
C ILE A 56 -6.38 2.82 6.23
N LEU A 57 -6.27 4.13 5.96
CA LEU A 57 -7.38 5.09 6.07
C LEU A 57 -8.60 4.67 5.26
N THR A 58 -8.41 4.19 4.05
CA THR A 58 -9.50 3.71 3.18
C THR A 58 -10.22 2.50 3.78
N ASN A 59 -9.45 1.55 4.32
CA ASN A 59 -10.00 0.33 4.93
C ASN A 59 -10.65 0.57 6.30
N VAL A 60 -10.32 1.66 6.99
CA VAL A 60 -10.93 2.04 8.28
C VAL A 60 -11.97 3.14 8.14
N THR A 61 -12.45 3.42 6.93
CA THR A 61 -13.44 4.47 6.67
C THR A 61 -14.74 4.29 7.48
N HIS A 62 -15.16 3.05 7.73
CA HIS A 62 -16.31 2.74 8.60
C HIS A 62 -16.07 3.14 10.06
N LEU A 63 -14.81 3.27 10.48
CA LEU A 63 -14.40 3.68 11.82
C LEU A 63 -14.32 5.20 11.99
N ILE A 64 -14.52 6.01 10.94
CA ILE A 64 -14.40 7.48 11.00
C ILE A 64 -15.33 8.11 12.04
N LYS A 65 -16.48 7.49 12.34
CA LYS A 65 -17.38 7.91 13.43
C LYS A 65 -16.73 7.82 14.82
N TYR A 66 -15.62 7.10 14.94
CA TYR A 66 -14.84 6.90 16.15
C TYR A 66 -13.42 7.47 15.93
N GLU A 67 -13.33 8.80 15.83
CA GLU A 67 -12.09 9.51 15.49
C GLU A 67 -10.90 9.09 16.37
N TYR A 68 -11.11 8.92 17.68
CA TYR A 68 -10.08 8.42 18.61
C TYR A 68 -9.48 7.07 18.17
N ILE A 69 -10.29 6.14 17.65
CA ILE A 69 -9.82 4.84 17.17
C ILE A 69 -8.95 5.04 15.93
N VAL A 70 -9.39 5.86 14.98
CA VAL A 70 -8.62 6.17 13.77
C VAL A 70 -7.29 6.83 14.12
N GLN A 71 -7.29 7.80 15.05
CA GLN A 71 -6.06 8.42 15.55
C GLN A 71 -5.12 7.40 16.21
N ASN A 72 -5.65 6.44 16.97
CA ASN A 72 -4.85 5.39 17.58
C ASN A 72 -4.23 4.45 16.53
N ILE A 73 -4.98 4.12 15.47
CA ILE A 73 -4.46 3.34 14.33
C ILE A 73 -3.32 4.08 13.65
N LEU A 74 -3.48 5.39 13.37
CA LEU A 74 -2.45 6.21 12.75
C LEU A 74 -1.21 6.38 13.65
N SER A 75 -1.40 6.48 14.97
CA SER A 75 -0.30 6.50 15.94
C SER A 75 0.51 5.21 15.90
N HIS A 76 -0.16 4.06 15.93
CA HIS A 76 0.51 2.75 15.80
C HIS A 76 1.23 2.59 14.46
N TRP A 77 0.62 3.03 13.36
CA TRP A 77 1.25 3.06 12.04
C TRP A 77 2.51 3.93 12.04
N SER A 78 2.43 5.15 12.58
CA SER A 78 3.58 6.06 12.67
C SER A 78 4.71 5.47 13.51
N ASN A 79 4.40 4.73 14.58
CA ASN A 79 5.42 4.03 15.35
C ASN A 79 6.03 2.88 14.53
N LEU A 80 5.19 2.06 13.88
CA LEU A 80 5.62 0.91 13.08
C LEU A 80 6.67 1.28 12.02
N ILE A 81 6.47 2.39 11.28
CA ILE A 81 7.40 2.82 10.23
C ILE A 81 8.74 3.34 10.76
N THR A 82 8.86 3.57 12.07
CA THR A 82 10.12 3.99 12.72
C THR A 82 10.93 2.81 13.26
N ILE A 83 10.36 1.60 13.28
CA ILE A 83 11.02 0.41 13.81
C ILE A 83 12.14 -0.03 12.86
N SER A 84 13.37 -0.09 13.39
CA SER A 84 14.57 -0.45 12.63
C SER A 84 14.91 -1.94 12.65
N THR A 85 14.29 -2.74 13.53
CA THR A 85 14.56 -4.17 13.65
C THR A 85 13.44 -5.02 13.05
N PRO A 86 13.76 -6.02 12.20
CA PRO A 86 12.74 -6.86 11.57
C PRO A 86 11.84 -7.58 12.58
N VAL A 87 12.41 -8.05 13.70
CA VAL A 87 11.66 -8.77 14.74
C VAL A 87 10.60 -7.88 15.38
N ASN A 88 10.98 -6.67 15.81
CA ASN A 88 10.02 -5.74 16.42
C ASN A 88 9.01 -5.27 15.38
N PHE A 89 9.43 -5.08 14.11
CA PHE A 89 8.53 -4.68 13.05
C PHE A 89 7.43 -5.72 12.83
N ILE A 90 7.80 -6.99 12.70
CA ILE A 90 6.83 -8.09 12.52
C ILE A 90 5.87 -8.16 13.70
N GLN A 91 6.38 -8.08 14.93
CA GLN A 91 5.56 -8.15 16.13
C GLN A 91 4.57 -6.97 16.22
N PHE A 92 5.03 -5.73 15.99
CA PHE A 92 4.16 -4.56 16.00
C PHE A 92 3.17 -4.54 14.84
N PHE A 93 3.57 -5.06 13.68
CA PHE A 93 2.68 -5.19 12.53
C PHE A 93 1.52 -6.16 12.84
N GLN A 94 1.82 -7.32 13.41
CA GLN A 94 0.81 -8.30 13.85
C GLN A 94 -0.13 -7.70 14.92
N TYR A 95 0.43 -6.95 15.86
CA TYR A 95 -0.37 -6.23 16.86
C TYR A 95 -1.31 -5.22 16.21
N LEU A 96 -0.81 -4.36 15.31
CA LEU A 96 -1.62 -3.37 14.59
C LEU A 96 -2.74 -4.04 13.78
N GLN A 97 -2.43 -5.13 13.07
CA GLN A 97 -3.40 -5.89 12.31
C GLN A 97 -4.51 -6.47 13.22
N THR A 98 -4.12 -7.05 14.35
CA THR A 98 -5.06 -7.61 15.33
C THR A 98 -5.95 -6.50 15.91
N PHE A 99 -5.37 -5.38 16.30
CA PHE A 99 -6.09 -4.22 16.82
C PHE A 99 -7.14 -3.67 15.83
N ILE A 100 -6.78 -3.52 14.55
CA ILE A 100 -7.71 -3.07 13.50
C ILE A 100 -8.87 -4.05 13.32
N LEU A 101 -8.58 -5.36 13.35
CA LEU A 101 -9.59 -6.40 13.20
C LEU A 101 -10.56 -6.44 14.38
N GLU A 102 -10.04 -6.46 15.61
CA GLU A 102 -10.85 -6.51 16.83
C GLU A 102 -11.72 -5.28 16.99
N THR A 103 -11.18 -4.08 16.74
CA THR A 103 -11.95 -2.83 16.80
C THR A 103 -13.07 -2.81 15.77
N SER A 104 -12.81 -3.29 14.54
CA SER A 104 -13.82 -3.42 13.49
C SER A 104 -14.94 -4.39 13.89
N LEU A 105 -14.60 -5.54 14.46
CA LEU A 105 -15.57 -6.53 14.93
C LEU A 105 -16.43 -6.02 16.09
N LEU A 106 -15.83 -5.34 17.07
CA LEU A 106 -16.54 -4.76 18.21
C LEU A 106 -17.55 -3.70 17.76
N ILE A 107 -17.18 -2.88 16.78
CA ILE A 107 -18.07 -1.86 16.22
C ILE A 107 -19.20 -2.49 15.41
N ALA A 108 -18.91 -3.51 14.60
CA ALA A 108 -19.93 -4.25 13.86
C ALA A 108 -20.94 -4.95 14.79
N ARG A 109 -20.50 -5.37 15.99
CA ARG A 109 -21.35 -6.05 16.98
C ARG A 109 -22.15 -5.11 17.89
N LYS A 110 -21.93 -3.79 17.87
CA LYS A 110 -22.70 -2.86 18.72
C LYS A 110 -24.19 -2.87 18.31
N PRO A 111 -25.11 -3.25 19.21
CA PRO A 111 -26.55 -3.20 18.93
C PRO A 111 -26.98 -1.74 18.70
N GLY A 112 -27.66 -1.48 17.57
CA GLY A 112 -28.02 -0.14 17.10
C GLY A 112 -27.40 0.27 15.76
N PHE A 113 -26.63 -0.61 15.10
CA PHE A 113 -26.19 -0.39 13.72
C PHE A 113 -27.37 -0.56 12.75
N PRO A 114 -27.65 0.41 11.85
CA PRO A 114 -28.85 0.42 11.02
C PRO A 114 -28.65 -0.47 9.79
N TRP A 115 -28.55 -1.77 10.00
CA TRP A 115 -29.01 -2.73 8.99
C TRP A 115 -30.16 -3.48 9.63
N GLY A 116 -31.32 -2.84 9.58
CA GLY A 116 -32.57 -3.57 9.68
C GLY A 116 -32.66 -4.49 8.48
N LEU A 117 -32.19 -5.73 8.63
CA LEU A 117 -32.77 -6.84 7.91
C LEU A 117 -34.08 -7.15 8.63
N SER A 118 -35.13 -6.45 8.19
CA SER A 118 -36.47 -6.98 8.27
C SER A 118 -36.63 -7.98 7.13
N LEU A 119 -36.88 -9.23 7.55
CA LEU A 119 -37.26 -10.43 6.77
C LEU A 119 -36.11 -11.18 6.08
#